data_AF-A0A843G1D3-F1
#
_entry.id   AF-A0A843G1D3-F1
#
_cell.length_a   1.000
_cell.length_b   1.000
_cell.length_c   1.000
_cell.angle_alpha   90.00
_cell.angle_beta   90.00
_cell.angle_gamma   90.00
#
_symmetry.space_group_name_H-M   'P 1'
#
loop_
_entity.id
_entity.type
_entity.pdbx_description
1 polymer ?
#
loop_
_entity_poly.entity_id
_entity_poly.type
_entity_poly.pdbx_seq_one_letter_code
_entity_poly.pdbx_strand_id
1 'polypeptide(L)'
;ENDNIILFCMNCRDWKSRTTVGRVPDEIVCPKCGARLIAALKPYEEDNIKIATKKTKTPEERAVEVKMLRNANIVLSSGKAAVTAFAARGVGPDSVSRIIATFKKGDEFYLEILKAERNYIKNHKFWQ
;
A
#
# COMPACT_ATOMS: atom_id res chain seq x y z
N GLU A 1 -0.42 -11.94 -8.50
CA GLU A 1 -0.87 -12.83 -7.40
C GLU A 1 0.26 -13.31 -6.49
N ASN A 2 1.43 -13.67 -7.05
CA ASN A 2 2.62 -14.03 -6.28
C ASN A 2 3.47 -12.84 -5.81
N ASP A 3 2.92 -11.63 -5.90
CA ASP A 3 3.61 -10.41 -5.50
C ASP A 3 3.75 -10.38 -3.98
N ASN A 4 4.99 -10.19 -3.52
CA ASN A 4 5.29 -10.05 -2.11
C ASN A 4 4.81 -8.69 -1.61
N ILE A 5 4.15 -8.69 -0.45
CA ILE A 5 3.65 -7.49 0.21
C ILE A 5 3.98 -7.56 1.72
N ILE A 6 4.25 -6.40 2.30
CA ILE A 6 4.41 -6.22 3.73
C ILE A 6 3.19 -5.49 4.26
N LEU A 7 2.47 -6.11 5.19
CA LEU A 7 1.41 -5.48 5.94
C LEU A 7 2.01 -4.88 7.20
N PHE A 8 1.73 -3.61 7.49
CA PHE A 8 2.23 -2.92 8.67
C PHE A 8 1.13 -2.15 9.38
N CYS A 9 1.00 -2.32 10.70
CA CYS A 9 -0.02 -1.60 11.47
C CYS A 9 0.41 -0.16 11.71
N MET A 10 -0.29 0.82 11.13
CA MET A 10 -0.02 2.24 11.37
C MET A 10 -0.60 2.76 12.69
N ASN A 11 -1.50 1.99 13.31
CA ASN A 11 -2.09 2.32 14.62
C ASN A 11 -1.10 2.06 15.76
N CYS A 12 -0.71 0.79 15.99
CA CYS A 12 0.20 0.45 17.09
C CYS A 12 1.68 0.46 16.68
N ARG A 13 2.00 0.45 15.38
CA ARG A 13 3.38 0.47 14.84
C ARG A 13 4.29 -0.67 15.27
N ASP A 14 3.73 -1.70 15.90
CA ASP A 14 4.43 -2.84 16.52
C ASP A 14 4.19 -4.18 15.82
N TRP A 15 3.42 -4.18 14.73
CA TRP A 15 3.14 -5.39 13.96
C TRP A 15 3.46 -5.18 12.48
N LYS A 16 4.22 -6.12 11.92
CA LYS A 16 4.39 -6.31 10.48
C LYS A 16 4.24 -7.78 10.12
N SER A 17 3.76 -8.04 8.91
CA SER A 17 3.68 -9.39 8.33
C SER A 17 4.10 -9.37 6.88
N ARG A 18 4.93 -10.34 6.47
CA ARG A 18 5.31 -10.55 5.07
C ARG A 18 4.46 -11.68 4.51
N THR A 19 3.82 -11.43 3.38
CA THR A 19 2.96 -12.43 2.71
C THR A 19 2.92 -12.15 1.21
N THR A 20 2.15 -12.96 0.47
CA THR A 20 1.78 -12.68 -0.92
C THR A 20 0.37 -12.12 -1.00
N VAL A 21 0.10 -11.29 -2.00
CA VAL A 21 -1.22 -10.67 -2.20
C VAL A 21 -2.36 -11.69 -2.19
N GLY A 22 -2.16 -12.84 -2.85
CA GLY A 22 -3.18 -13.89 -2.91
C GLY A 22 -3.61 -14.42 -1.53
N ARG A 23 -2.67 -14.47 -0.57
CA ARG A 23 -2.87 -14.96 0.81
C ARG A 23 -3.43 -13.92 1.77
N VAL A 24 -3.56 -12.66 1.34
CA VAL A 24 -4.13 -11.61 2.18
C VAL A 24 -5.63 -11.88 2.35
N PRO A 25 -6.16 -11.89 3.58
CA PRO A 25 -7.59 -12.02 3.83
C PRO A 25 -8.34 -10.77 3.37
N ASP A 26 -9.65 -10.90 3.13
CA ASP A 26 -10.50 -9.76 2.76
C ASP A 26 -10.58 -8.72 3.88
N GLU A 27 -10.63 -9.20 5.12
CA GLU A 27 -10.53 -8.37 6.33
C GLU A 27 -9.14 -8.47 6.94
N ILE A 28 -8.48 -7.32 7.03
CA ILE A 28 -7.11 -7.21 7.53
C ILE A 28 -7.15 -6.56 8.91
N VAL A 29 -6.79 -7.32 9.93
CA VAL A 29 -6.81 -6.89 11.34
C VAL A 29 -5.42 -7.07 11.93
N CYS A 30 -4.96 -6.07 12.69
CA CYS A 30 -3.73 -6.19 13.47
C CYS A 30 -3.93 -7.19 14.62
N PRO A 31 -3.16 -8.28 14.70
CA PRO A 31 -3.28 -9.26 15.78
C PRO A 31 -2.78 -8.73 17.13
N LYS A 32 -2.09 -7.59 17.16
CA LYS A 32 -1.58 -6.99 18.40
C LYS A 32 -2.55 -6.01 19.06
N CYS A 33 -3.25 -5.18 18.28
CA CYS A 33 -4.11 -4.12 18.83
C CYS A 33 -5.56 -4.15 18.31
N GLY A 34 -5.91 -5.10 17.43
CA GLY A 34 -7.25 -5.19 16.85
C GLY A 34 -7.59 -4.10 15.82
N ALA A 35 -6.70 -3.13 15.60
CA ALA A 35 -6.95 -2.06 14.63
C ALA A 35 -6.84 -2.56 13.18
N ARG A 36 -7.60 -1.91 12.29
CA ARG A 36 -7.64 -2.20 10.84
C ARG A 36 -6.85 -1.20 9.99
N LEU A 37 -6.18 -0.24 10.62
CA LEU A 37 -5.34 0.76 9.94
C LEU A 37 -4.01 0.13 9.53
N ILE A 38 -4.03 -0.62 8.43
CA ILE A 38 -2.90 -1.42 7.94
C ILE A 38 -2.39 -0.86 6.63
N ALA A 39 -1.11 -0.46 6.57
CA ALA A 39 -0.45 -0.09 5.33
C ALA A 39 -0.01 -1.36 4.57
N ALA A 40 -0.23 -1.37 3.25
CA ALA A 40 0.29 -2.36 2.33
C ALA A 40 1.51 -1.78 1.61
N LEU A 41 2.70 -2.28 1.97
CA LEU A 41 3.99 -1.79 1.50
C LEU A 41 4.66 -2.82 0.60
N LYS A 42 5.34 -2.35 -0.44
CA LYS A 42 6.19 -3.22 -1.26
C LYS A 42 7.44 -3.62 -0.48
N PRO A 43 8.11 -4.74 -0.83
CA PRO A 43 9.30 -5.18 -0.10
C PRO A 43 10.41 -4.13 -0.05
N TYR A 44 10.56 -3.33 -1.11
CA TYR A 44 11.56 -2.25 -1.17
C TYR A 44 11.14 -0.98 -0.39
N GLU A 45 9.89 -0.90 0.09
CA GLU A 45 9.39 0.21 0.92
C GLU A 45 9.47 -0.12 2.42
N GLU A 46 10.10 -1.23 2.81
CA GLU A 46 10.17 -1.65 4.20
C GLU A 46 10.88 -0.64 5.11
N ASP A 47 11.86 0.10 4.59
CA ASP A 47 12.55 1.13 5.36
C ASP A 47 11.60 2.26 5.80
N ASN A 48 10.46 2.44 5.12
CA ASN A 48 9.43 3.39 5.56
C ASN A 48 8.84 2.99 6.92
N ILE A 49 8.87 1.70 7.30
CA ILE A 49 8.45 1.25 8.63
C ILE A 49 9.34 1.86 9.71
N LYS A 50 10.65 1.92 9.48
CA LYS A 50 11.60 2.55 10.43
C LYS A 50 11.23 4.02 10.62
N ILE A 51 10.93 4.72 9.53
CA ILE A 51 10.48 6.11 9.55
C ILE A 51 9.19 6.25 10.37
N ALA A 52 8.20 5.39 10.13
CA ALA A 52 6.94 5.42 10.88
C ALA A 52 7.15 5.21 12.39
N THR A 53 8.11 4.39 12.81
CA THR A 53 8.39 4.13 14.25
C THR A 53 9.22 5.22 14.94
N LYS A 54 9.84 6.15 14.21
CA LYS A 54 10.67 7.22 14.81
C LYS A 54 9.83 8.20 15.62
N LYS A 55 10.37 8.61 16.78
CA LYS A 55 9.78 9.66 17.65
C LYS A 55 9.94 11.06 17.03
N THR A 56 11.17 11.41 16.64
CA THR A 56 11.49 12.69 15.98
C THR A 56 11.69 12.43 14.50
N LYS A 57 11.07 13.26 13.66
CA LYS A 57 11.07 13.09 12.20
C LYS A 57 11.42 14.39 11.50
N THR A 58 12.20 14.30 10.43
CA THR A 58 12.42 15.42 9.50
C THR A 58 11.14 15.72 8.69
N PRO A 59 11.05 16.88 8.01
CA PRO A 59 9.93 17.18 7.11
C PRO A 59 9.71 16.11 6.04
N GLU A 60 10.79 15.55 5.48
CA GLU A 60 10.75 14.50 4.46
C GLU A 60 10.22 13.18 5.05
N GLU A 61 10.67 12.82 6.25
CA GLU A 61 10.19 11.65 6.97
C GLU A 61 8.71 11.76 7.34
N ARG A 62 8.24 12.96 7.72
CA ARG A 62 6.81 13.22 7.94
C ARG A 62 6.01 13.03 6.66
N ALA A 63 6.53 13.46 5.50
CA ALA A 63 5.84 13.25 4.23
C ALA A 63 5.68 11.74 3.91
N VAL A 64 6.70 10.93 4.21
CA VAL A 64 6.62 9.46 4.08
C VAL A 64 5.56 8.88 5.02
N GLU A 65 5.54 9.31 6.28
CA GLU A 65 4.53 8.87 7.26
C GLU A 65 3.11 9.21 6.81
N VAL A 66 2.88 10.43 6.31
CA VAL A 66 1.58 10.85 5.75
C VAL A 66 1.19 9.98 4.56
N LYS A 67 2.13 9.65 3.68
CA LYS A 67 1.89 8.73 2.55
C LYS A 67 1.48 7.33 3.02
N MET A 68 2.14 6.80 4.05
CA MET A 68 1.79 5.51 4.65
C MET A 68 0.43 5.55 5.33
N LEU A 69 0.07 6.65 6.00
CA LEU A 69 -1.26 6.84 6.57
C LEU A 69 -2.34 6.86 5.48
N ARG A 70 -2.11 7.57 4.37
CA ARG A 70 -3.05 7.56 3.23
C ARG A 70 -3.21 6.15 2.65
N ASN A 71 -2.11 5.42 2.46
CA ASN A 71 -2.13 4.02 2.05
C ASN A 71 -2.99 3.17 3.00
N ALA A 72 -2.73 3.27 4.30
CA ALA A 72 -3.48 2.51 5.31
C ALA A 72 -4.97 2.85 5.36
N ASN A 73 -5.36 4.11 5.13
CA ASN A 73 -6.76 4.51 5.04
C ASN A 73 -7.46 3.91 3.81
N ILE A 74 -6.77 3.81 2.68
CA ILE A 74 -7.30 3.18 1.47
C ILE A 74 -7.48 1.67 1.68
N VAL A 75 -6.53 1.02 2.36
CA VAL A 75 -6.67 -0.39 2.77
C VAL A 75 -7.83 -0.56 3.76
N LEU A 76 -8.00 0.36 4.71
CA LEU A 76 -9.10 0.33 5.66
C LEU A 76 -10.47 0.38 4.97
N SER A 77 -10.62 1.22 3.93
CA SER A 77 -11.89 1.37 3.21
C SER A 77 -12.14 0.29 2.16
N SER A 78 -11.09 -0.28 1.58
CA SER A 78 -11.19 -1.11 0.37
C SER A 78 -10.62 -2.53 0.51
N GLY A 79 -10.07 -2.86 1.68
CA GLY A 79 -9.58 -4.20 2.03
C GLY A 79 -8.57 -4.77 1.04
N LYS A 80 -8.76 -6.05 0.68
CA LYS A 80 -7.88 -6.78 -0.24
C LYS A 80 -7.75 -6.16 -1.63
N ALA A 81 -8.77 -5.45 -2.13
CA ALA A 81 -8.69 -4.76 -3.41
C ALA A 81 -7.58 -3.69 -3.38
N ALA A 82 -7.50 -2.89 -2.32
CA ALA A 82 -6.42 -1.94 -2.15
C ALA A 82 -5.05 -2.59 -2.08
N VAL A 83 -4.92 -3.70 -1.34
CA VAL A 83 -3.65 -4.43 -1.25
C VAL A 83 -3.20 -4.94 -2.62
N THR A 84 -4.16 -5.41 -3.44
CA THR A 84 -3.90 -5.88 -4.81
C THR A 84 -3.41 -4.73 -5.70
N ALA A 85 -4.06 -3.56 -5.62
CA ALA A 85 -3.63 -2.38 -6.37
C ALA A 85 -2.27 -1.83 -5.89
N PHE A 86 -2.00 -1.84 -4.59
CA PHE A 86 -0.73 -1.40 -4.03
C PHE A 86 0.43 -2.33 -4.36
N ALA A 87 0.19 -3.59 -4.73
CA ALA A 87 1.26 -4.50 -5.13
C ALA A 87 1.92 -4.11 -6.46
N ALA A 88 1.19 -3.41 -7.34
CA ALA A 88 1.70 -3.00 -8.64
C ALA A 88 2.80 -1.93 -8.54
N ARG A 89 3.84 -2.03 -9.38
CA ARG A 89 5.01 -1.16 -9.30
C ARG A 89 4.64 0.28 -9.63
N GLY A 90 5.17 1.20 -8.84
CA GLY A 90 4.94 2.64 -9.05
C GLY A 90 3.52 3.15 -8.78
N VAL A 91 2.58 2.27 -8.44
CA VAL A 91 1.23 2.66 -8.03
C VAL A 91 1.28 3.15 -6.59
N GLY A 92 0.88 4.41 -6.37
CA GLY A 92 0.80 5.08 -5.07
C GLY A 92 -0.64 5.40 -4.64
N PRO A 93 -0.84 6.03 -3.47
CA PRO A 93 -2.16 6.25 -2.88
C PRO A 93 -3.17 6.95 -3.81
N ASP A 94 -2.73 7.94 -4.58
CA ASP A 94 -3.63 8.69 -5.47
C ASP A 94 -4.10 7.84 -6.66
N SER A 95 -3.19 7.07 -7.26
CA SER A 95 -3.52 6.12 -8.33
C SER A 95 -4.46 5.02 -7.82
N VAL A 96 -4.18 4.44 -6.65
CA VAL A 96 -5.05 3.41 -6.06
C VAL A 96 -6.44 3.97 -5.74
N SER A 97 -6.51 5.15 -5.13
CA SER A 97 -7.79 5.80 -4.81
C SER A 97 -8.64 5.99 -6.05
N ARG A 98 -8.04 6.45 -7.16
CA ARG A 98 -8.73 6.61 -8.44
C ARG A 98 -9.21 5.28 -9.00
N ILE A 99 -8.35 4.25 -9.04
CA ILE A 99 -8.69 2.94 -9.59
C ILE A 99 -9.86 2.34 -8.82
N ILE A 100 -9.82 2.36 -7.48
CA ILE A 100 -10.86 1.74 -6.64
C ILE A 100 -12.18 2.52 -6.70
N ALA A 101 -12.12 3.84 -6.81
CA ALA A 101 -13.33 4.66 -6.95
C ALA A 101 -14.11 4.31 -8.23
N THR A 102 -13.41 3.99 -9.32
CA THR A 102 -14.03 3.66 -10.61
C THR A 102 -14.33 2.16 -10.75
N PHE A 103 -13.41 1.29 -10.32
CA PHE A 103 -13.49 -0.14 -10.52
C PHE A 103 -13.23 -0.88 -9.20
N LYS A 104 -14.27 -1.47 -8.62
CA LYS A 104 -14.14 -2.18 -7.34
C LYS A 104 -13.61 -3.62 -7.49
N LYS A 105 -13.99 -4.32 -8.58
CA LYS A 105 -13.66 -5.73 -8.86
C LYS A 105 -13.76 -6.02 -10.37
N GLY A 106 -13.29 -7.19 -10.80
CA GLY A 106 -13.42 -7.68 -12.18
C GLY A 106 -12.23 -7.31 -13.07
N ASP A 107 -12.28 -7.72 -14.33
CA ASP A 107 -11.15 -7.59 -15.27
C ASP A 107 -10.72 -6.13 -15.48
N GLU A 108 -11.67 -5.19 -15.49
CA GLU A 108 -11.40 -3.76 -15.64
C GLU A 108 -10.51 -3.21 -14.52
N PHE A 109 -10.71 -3.68 -13.28
CA PHE A 109 -9.87 -3.30 -12.14
C PHE A 109 -8.41 -3.72 -12.36
N TYR A 110 -8.18 -4.95 -12.80
CA TYR A 110 -6.83 -5.44 -13.08
C TYR A 110 -6.22 -4.73 -14.30
N LEU A 111 -7.00 -4.46 -15.33
CA LEU A 111 -6.55 -3.70 -16.51
C LEU A 111 -6.10 -2.28 -16.14
N GLU A 112 -6.82 -1.59 -15.27
CA GLU A 112 -6.43 -0.25 -14.81
C GLU A 112 -5.17 -0.27 -13.94
N ILE A 113 -4.99 -1.29 -13.09
CA ILE A 113 -3.74 -1.47 -12.36
C ILE A 113 -2.56 -1.62 -13.33
N LEU A 114 -2.70 -2.47 -14.35
CA LEU A 114 -1.67 -2.69 -15.36
C LEU A 114 -1.38 -1.43 -16.18
N LYS A 115 -2.40 -0.63 -16.50
CA LYS A 115 -2.22 0.68 -17.16
C LYS A 115 -1.45 1.64 -16.26
N ALA A 116 -1.78 1.73 -14.97
CA ALA A 116 -1.10 2.59 -14.02
C ALA A 116 0.38 2.20 -13.85
N GLU A 117 0.66 0.90 -13.73
CA GLU A 117 2.03 0.37 -13.66
C GLU A 117 2.82 0.67 -14.95
N ARG A 118 2.21 0.44 -16.13
CA ARG A 118 2.83 0.75 -17.43
C ARG A 118 3.15 2.23 -17.55
N ASN A 119 2.24 3.11 -17.14
CA ASN A 119 2.45 4.56 -17.18
C ASN A 119 3.60 4.97 -16.27
N TYR A 120 3.71 4.37 -15.07
CA TYR A 120 4.86 4.60 -14.21
C TYR A 120 6.16 4.16 -14.87
N ILE A 121 6.24 2.93 -15.40
CA ILE A 121 7.45 2.41 -16.06
C ILE A 121 7.85 3.27 -17.25
N LYS A 122 6.88 3.69 -18.08
CA LYS A 122 7.12 4.56 -19.23
C LYS A 122 7.68 5.90 -18.81
N ASN A 123 7.04 6.55 -17.84
CA ASN A 123 7.43 7.89 -17.42
C ASN A 123 8.73 7.88 -16.61
N HIS A 124 8.98 6.86 -15.79
CA HIS A 124 10.21 6.74 -14.98
C HIS A 124 11.49 6.68 -15.82
N LYS A 125 11.42 6.25 -17.08
CA LYS A 125 12.58 6.33 -18.01
C LYS A 125 12.99 7.76 -18.37
N PHE A 126 12.13 8.75 -18.12
CA PHE A 126 12.37 10.16 -18.47
C PHE A 126 12.72 11.04 -17.26
N TRP A 127 12.70 10.49 -16.04
CA TRP A 127 13.14 11.18 -14.82
C TRP A 127 14.43 10.52 -14.33
N GLN A 128 15.56 10.91 -14.94
CA GLN A 128 16.90 10.74 -14.40
C GLN A 128 17.39 12.07 -13.86
#